data_AF-A0A640KU76-F1
#
_entry.id   AF-A0A640KU76-F1
#
_cell.length_a   1.000
_cell.length_b   1.000
_cell.length_c   1.000
_cell.angle_alpha   90.00
_cell.angle_beta   90.00
_cell.angle_gamma   90.00
#
_symmetry.space_group_name_H-M   'P 1'
#
loop_
_entity.id
_entity.type
_entity.pdbx_description
1 polymer ?
#
loop_
_entity_poly.entity_id
_entity_poly.type
_entity_poly.pdbx_seq_one_letter_code
_entity_poly.pdbx_strand_id
1 'polypeptide(L)'
;MQPQRIRNMSSLEREQERNYWKHIERLNNQKCYIDNRTPESCAYVRPIGSTRGNPARAQQISRDNQKLVEKMVHIMNTRGGVDTSEPWRDHNKAINSQRLRDQRLATIAQENAKLLERLEHAQPTYRADKFEADRRRNEEFAARASRYPYQPMDRTSC
;
A
#
# COMPACT_ATOMS: atom_id res chain seq x y z
N MET A 1 10.60 -15.85 -70.08
CA MET A 1 9.97 -15.98 -68.75
C MET A 1 10.43 -17.30 -68.13
N GLN A 2 11.29 -17.28 -67.12
CA GLN A 2 11.74 -18.50 -66.42
C GLN A 2 10.71 -18.83 -65.32
N PRO A 3 10.25 -20.09 -65.18
CA PRO A 3 9.25 -20.45 -64.18
C PRO A 3 9.84 -20.34 -62.77
N GLN A 4 9.08 -19.76 -61.84
CA GLN A 4 9.46 -19.70 -60.43
C GLN A 4 9.47 -21.10 -59.84
N ARG A 5 10.65 -21.58 -59.41
CA ARG A 5 10.81 -22.84 -58.69
C ARG A 5 10.09 -22.75 -57.36
N ILE A 6 8.97 -23.46 -57.22
CA ILE A 6 8.32 -23.70 -55.92
C ILE A 6 9.31 -24.51 -55.09
N ARG A 7 9.95 -23.87 -54.11
CA ARG A 7 10.87 -24.55 -53.18
C ARG A 7 10.03 -25.29 -52.15
N ASN A 8 10.17 -26.62 -52.08
CA ASN A 8 9.55 -27.43 -51.02
C ASN A 8 9.99 -26.92 -49.64
N MET A 9 9.06 -26.76 -48.69
CA MET A 9 9.31 -26.17 -47.36
C MET A 9 10.48 -26.83 -46.61
N SER A 10 10.60 -28.16 -46.70
CA SER A 10 11.71 -28.92 -46.09
C SER A 10 13.08 -28.59 -46.70
N SER A 11 13.14 -28.16 -47.96
CA SER A 11 14.38 -27.69 -48.59
C SER A 11 14.78 -26.30 -48.12
N LEU A 12 13.79 -25.45 -47.82
CA LEU A 12 14.00 -24.10 -47.30
C LEU A 12 14.55 -24.15 -45.87
N GLU A 13 13.95 -24.98 -45.02
CA GLU A 13 14.40 -25.20 -43.63
C GLU A 13 15.84 -25.70 -43.58
N ARG A 14 16.20 -26.69 -44.41
CA ARG A 14 17.58 -27.19 -44.51
C ARG A 14 18.56 -26.12 -45.00
N GLU A 15 18.13 -25.20 -45.86
CA GLU A 15 18.97 -24.10 -46.33
C GLU A 15 19.20 -23.06 -45.23
N GLN A 16 18.15 -22.74 -44.46
CA GLN A 16 18.24 -21.88 -43.29
C GLN A 16 19.16 -22.46 -42.22
N GLU A 17 19.02 -23.75 -41.92
CA GLU A 17 19.87 -24.45 -40.95
C GLU A 17 21.34 -24.44 -41.36
N ARG A 18 21.64 -24.75 -42.63
CA ARG A 18 23.02 -24.64 -43.16
C ARG A 18 23.57 -23.23 -43.06
N ASN A 19 22.76 -22.21 -43.35
CA ASN A 19 23.17 -20.81 -43.25
C ASN A 19 23.42 -20.38 -41.81
N TYR A 20 22.63 -20.89 -40.87
CA TYR A 20 22.79 -20.67 -39.44
C TYR A 20 24.13 -21.23 -38.94
N TRP A 21 24.45 -22.50 -39.25
CA TRP A 21 25.71 -23.11 -38.84
C TRP A 21 26.93 -22.39 -39.41
N LYS A 22 26.89 -22.01 -40.70
CA LYS A 22 27.94 -21.20 -41.33
C LYS A 22 28.11 -19.81 -40.71
N HIS A 23 27.04 -19.26 -40.14
CA HIS A 23 27.11 -17.97 -39.45
C HIS A 23 27.77 -18.12 -38.08
N ILE A 24 27.38 -19.15 -37.30
CA ILE A 24 28.00 -19.44 -36.00
C ILE A 24 29.50 -19.73 -36.16
N GLU A 25 29.89 -20.50 -37.17
CA GLU A 25 31.30 -20.77 -37.48
C GLU A 25 32.08 -19.47 -37.77
N ARG A 26 31.47 -18.53 -38.51
CA ARG A 26 32.08 -17.23 -38.78
C ARG A 26 32.23 -16.38 -37.52
N LEU A 27 31.22 -16.37 -36.64
CA LEU A 27 31.30 -15.65 -35.37
C LEU A 27 32.41 -16.20 -34.47
N ASN A 28 32.52 -17.53 -34.37
CA ASN A 28 33.55 -18.17 -33.55
C ASN A 28 34.97 -17.91 -34.08
N ASN A 29 35.12 -17.84 -35.41
CA ASN A 29 36.42 -17.61 -36.05
C ASN A 29 36.75 -16.12 -36.22
N GLN A 30 35.84 -15.21 -35.85
CA GLN A 30 36.05 -13.77 -35.99
C GLN A 30 37.03 -13.27 -34.91
N LYS A 31 38.20 -12.82 -35.35
CA LYS A 31 39.18 -12.18 -34.46
C LYS A 31 38.72 -10.77 -34.09
N CYS A 32 38.83 -10.41 -32.81
CA CYS A 32 38.59 -9.04 -32.37
C CYS A 32 39.68 -8.12 -32.96
N TYR A 33 39.26 -7.04 -33.62
CA TYR A 33 40.16 -6.07 -34.26
C TYR A 33 40.76 -5.06 -33.26
N ILE A 34 40.14 -4.93 -32.08
CA ILE A 34 40.53 -3.99 -31.04
C ILE A 34 41.02 -4.79 -29.84
N ASP A 35 42.23 -4.49 -29.38
CA ASP A 35 42.76 -5.03 -28.13
C ASP A 35 42.12 -4.30 -26.95
N ASN A 36 41.27 -5.01 -26.21
CA ASN A 36 40.59 -4.49 -25.02
C ASN A 36 41.34 -4.85 -23.73
N ARG A 37 42.57 -5.39 -23.82
CA ARG A 37 43.38 -5.70 -22.63
C ARG A 37 43.84 -4.41 -21.95
N THR A 38 43.91 -4.44 -20.62
CA THR A 38 44.41 -3.30 -19.85
C THR A 38 45.91 -3.13 -20.12
N PRO A 39 46.37 -1.93 -20.53
CA PRO A 39 47.78 -1.69 -20.79
C PRO A 39 48.60 -1.78 -19.49
N GLU A 40 49.78 -2.41 -19.57
CA GLU A 40 50.67 -2.62 -18.42
C GLU A 40 51.10 -1.32 -17.73
N SER A 41 51.12 -0.20 -18.46
CA SER A 41 51.45 1.13 -17.95
C SER A 41 50.39 1.72 -17.00
N CYS A 42 49.16 1.17 -16.98
CA CYS A 42 48.08 1.57 -16.08
C CYS A 42 47.91 0.62 -14.88
N ALA A 43 48.91 -0.25 -14.61
CA ALA A 43 48.95 -1.02 -13.38
C ALA A 43 49.36 -0.10 -12.21
N TYR A 44 48.42 0.71 -11.71
CA TYR A 44 48.59 1.40 -10.43
C TYR A 44 48.51 0.35 -9.30
N VAL A 45 49.59 -0.42 -9.14
CA VAL A 45 49.76 -1.31 -8.00
C VAL A 45 50.09 -0.43 -6.80
N ARG A 46 49.07 -0.02 -6.04
CA ARG A 46 49.32 0.27 -4.63
C ARG A 46 49.79 -1.07 -4.03
N PRO A 47 50.93 -1.14 -3.33
CA PRO A 47 51.26 -2.36 -2.60
C PRO A 47 50.11 -2.63 -1.63
N ILE A 48 49.43 -3.76 -1.86
CA ILE A 48 48.47 -4.33 -0.91
C ILE A 48 49.21 -4.45 0.42
N GLY A 49 48.81 -3.64 1.40
CA GLY A 49 49.44 -3.57 2.73
C GLY A 49 50.05 -2.22 3.13
N SER A 50 50.25 -1.26 2.22
CA SER A 50 50.77 0.08 2.58
C SER A 50 49.66 1.08 2.96
N THR A 51 48.62 0.64 3.65
CA THR A 51 47.96 1.55 4.60
C THR A 51 48.87 1.65 5.79
N ARG A 52 49.55 2.80 5.99
CA ARG A 52 50.13 3.14 7.29
C ARG A 52 49.02 2.97 8.32
N GLY A 53 49.03 1.86 9.03
CA GLY A 53 47.93 1.43 9.88
C GLY A 53 47.83 2.41 11.02
N ASN A 54 46.88 3.35 10.93
CA ASN A 54 46.57 4.19 12.07
C ASN A 54 45.88 3.26 13.10
N PRO A 55 46.51 2.97 14.25
CA PRO A 55 45.97 2.02 15.22
C PRO A 55 44.63 2.51 15.77
N ALA A 56 44.42 3.84 15.87
CA ALA A 56 43.15 4.41 16.27
C ALA A 56 42.04 4.12 15.25
N ARG A 57 42.36 4.15 13.94
CA ARG A 57 41.40 3.80 12.88
C ARG A 57 41.06 2.32 12.91
N ALA A 58 42.04 1.44 13.13
CA ALA A 58 41.80 0.00 13.22
C ALA A 58 40.92 -0.37 14.44
N GLN A 59 41.16 0.28 15.58
CA GLN A 59 40.33 0.14 16.77
C GLN A 59 38.90 0.66 16.55
N GLN A 60 38.75 1.79 15.87
CA GLN A 60 37.43 2.33 15.52
C GLN A 60 36.65 1.35 14.64
N ILE A 61 37.29 0.80 13.60
CA ILE A 61 36.69 -0.20 12.71
C ILE A 61 36.26 -1.45 13.50
N SER A 62 37.09 -1.94 14.43
CA SER A 62 36.71 -3.11 15.24
C SER A 62 35.49 -2.85 16.13
N ARG A 63 35.41 -1.66 16.75
CA ARG A 63 34.25 -1.27 17.57
C ARG A 63 32.99 -1.15 16.72
N ASP A 64 33.09 -0.54 15.55
CA ASP A 64 31.95 -0.37 14.64
C ASP A 64 31.46 -1.72 14.09
N ASN A 65 32.39 -2.64 13.77
CA ASN A 65 32.06 -4.00 13.36
C ASN A 65 31.36 -4.78 14.47
N GLN A 66 31.81 -4.67 15.71
CA GLN A 66 31.14 -5.30 16.85
C GLN A 66 29.71 -4.78 17.01
N LYS A 67 29.51 -3.46 16.96
CA LYS A 67 28.18 -2.84 17.04
C LYS A 67 27.26 -3.25 15.89
N LEU A 68 27.81 -3.43 14.69
CA LEU A 68 27.06 -3.93 13.54
C LEU A 68 26.58 -5.36 13.78
N VAL A 69 27.47 -6.25 14.21
CA VAL A 69 27.12 -7.66 14.50
C VAL A 69 26.06 -7.74 15.59
N GLU A 70 26.19 -6.99 16.68
CA GLU A 70 25.18 -6.95 17.76
C GLU A 70 23.79 -6.54 17.22
N LYS A 71 23.74 -5.53 16.35
CA LYS A 71 22.49 -5.10 15.71
C LYS A 71 21.94 -6.14 14.74
N MET A 72 22.80 -6.81 13.97
CA MET A 72 22.38 -7.86 13.04
C MET A 72 21.81 -9.06 13.81
N VAL A 73 22.47 -9.51 14.87
CA VAL A 73 21.98 -10.58 15.75
C VAL A 73 20.64 -10.19 16.37
N HIS A 74 20.52 -8.94 16.84
CA HIS A 74 19.25 -8.44 17.34
C HIS A 74 18.15 -8.54 16.27
N ILE A 75 18.36 -7.98 15.07
CA ILE A 75 17.39 -8.03 13.96
C ILE A 75 17.04 -9.46 13.56
N MET A 76 18.03 -10.36 13.50
CA MET A 76 17.80 -11.77 13.18
C MET A 76 16.94 -12.46 14.23
N ASN A 77 17.14 -12.14 15.51
CA ASN A 77 16.40 -12.73 16.62
C ASN A 77 14.98 -12.14 16.78
N THR A 78 14.81 -10.82 16.61
CA THR A 78 13.51 -10.13 16.78
C THR A 78 12.74 -9.91 15.48
N ARG A 79 13.25 -10.37 14.33
CA ARG A 79 12.66 -10.19 12.98
C ARG A 79 12.25 -8.75 12.66
N GLY A 80 12.96 -7.76 13.20
CA GLY A 80 12.84 -6.36 12.83
C GLY A 80 11.52 -5.66 13.16
N GLY A 81 10.64 -6.24 13.98
CA GLY A 81 9.37 -5.61 14.42
C GLY A 81 8.35 -5.31 13.30
N VAL A 82 8.72 -5.53 12.04
CA VAL A 82 7.87 -5.44 10.87
C VAL A 82 7.68 -6.87 10.38
N ASP A 83 6.43 -7.34 10.44
CA ASP A 83 6.03 -8.66 9.93
C ASP A 83 6.13 -8.66 8.39
N THR A 84 7.36 -8.66 7.85
CA THR A 84 7.63 -8.98 6.44
C THR A 84 7.59 -10.50 6.25
N SER A 85 6.60 -11.16 6.84
CA SER A 85 6.12 -12.40 6.25
C SER A 85 5.37 -12.00 4.98
N GLU A 86 5.85 -12.48 3.85
CA GLU A 86 5.13 -12.43 2.59
C GLU A 86 3.65 -12.82 2.84
N PRO A 87 2.65 -11.95 2.57
CA PRO A 87 1.25 -12.22 2.91
C PRO A 87 0.67 -13.47 2.24
N TRP A 88 1.36 -14.01 1.22
CA TRP A 88 1.02 -15.25 0.51
C TRP A 88 1.61 -16.53 1.12
N ARG A 89 2.56 -16.45 2.06
CA ARG A 89 3.21 -17.63 2.64
C ARG A 89 2.38 -18.29 3.75
N ASP A 90 1.41 -17.56 4.28
CA ASP A 90 0.57 -17.99 5.40
C ASP A 90 -0.84 -18.34 4.88
N HIS A 91 -1.02 -19.57 4.39
CA HIS A 91 -2.30 -20.04 3.80
C HIS A 91 -3.49 -19.96 4.78
N ASN A 92 -3.23 -19.82 6.08
CA ASN A 92 -4.24 -19.67 7.12
C ASN A 92 -4.65 -18.20 7.41
N LYS A 93 -3.89 -17.20 6.95
CA LYS A 93 -4.20 -15.77 7.17
C LYS A 93 -5.49 -15.37 6.45
N ALA A 94 -5.77 -15.93 5.27
CA ALA A 94 -7.00 -15.64 4.51
C ALA A 94 -8.27 -16.20 5.17
N ILE A 95 -8.18 -17.39 5.78
CA ILE A 95 -9.31 -18.00 6.51
C ILE A 95 -9.56 -17.25 7.82
N ASN A 96 -8.49 -16.86 8.53
CA ASN A 96 -8.60 -16.07 9.75
C ASN A 96 -9.09 -14.64 9.47
N SER A 97 -8.72 -14.04 8.32
CA SER A 97 -9.21 -12.72 7.92
C SER A 97 -10.69 -12.73 7.56
N GLN A 98 -11.19 -13.78 6.90
CA GLN A 98 -12.62 -13.91 6.62
C GLN A 98 -13.41 -14.11 7.91
N ARG A 99 -12.98 -15.02 8.80
CA ARG A 99 -13.64 -15.21 10.11
C ARG A 99 -13.67 -13.92 10.94
N LEU A 100 -12.55 -13.19 10.97
CA LEU A 100 -12.48 -11.90 11.68
C LEU A 100 -13.41 -10.85 11.04
N ARG A 101 -13.51 -10.84 9.71
CA ARG A 101 -14.43 -9.98 8.98
C ARG A 101 -15.88 -10.30 9.32
N ASP A 102 -16.24 -11.57 9.35
CA ASP A 102 -17.59 -12.02 9.68
C ASP A 102 -17.95 -11.68 11.14
N GLN A 103 -17.00 -11.85 12.07
CA GLN A 103 -17.18 -11.42 13.47
C GLN A 103 -17.40 -9.91 13.57
N ARG A 104 -16.61 -9.10 12.86
CA ARG A 104 -16.79 -7.64 12.82
C ARG A 104 -18.15 -7.25 12.22
N LEU A 105 -18.57 -7.91 11.15
CA LEU A 105 -19.88 -7.69 10.54
C LEU A 105 -21.02 -8.02 11.53
N ALA A 106 -20.89 -9.10 12.29
CA ALA A 106 -21.84 -9.45 13.33
C ALA A 106 -21.91 -8.39 14.44
N THR A 107 -20.75 -7.87 14.89
CA THR A 107 -20.69 -6.77 15.87
C THR A 107 -21.38 -5.52 15.33
N ILE A 108 -21.07 -5.11 14.10
CA ILE A 108 -21.69 -3.95 13.46
C ILE A 108 -23.21 -4.12 13.33
N ALA A 109 -23.68 -5.31 12.94
CA ALA A 109 -25.10 -5.60 12.83
C ALA A 109 -25.82 -5.48 14.19
N GLN A 110 -25.19 -5.98 15.27
CA GLN A 110 -25.73 -5.87 16.62
C GLN A 110 -25.79 -4.41 17.09
N GLU A 111 -24.75 -3.62 16.83
CA GLU A 111 -24.71 -2.20 17.16
C GLU A 111 -25.78 -1.42 16.38
N ASN A 112 -25.93 -1.69 15.08
CA ASN A 112 -26.95 -1.08 14.24
C ASN A 112 -28.37 -1.43 14.71
N ALA A 113 -28.63 -2.68 15.11
CA ALA A 113 -29.92 -3.08 15.67
C ALA A 113 -30.24 -2.29 16.96
N LYS A 114 -29.26 -2.12 17.85
CA LYS A 114 -29.41 -1.32 19.08
C LYS A 114 -29.63 0.16 18.79
N LEU A 115 -28.96 0.72 17.79
CA LEU A 115 -29.19 2.10 17.35
C LEU A 115 -30.58 2.28 16.75
N LEU A 116 -31.03 1.33 15.95
CA LEU A 116 -32.37 1.34 15.37
C LEU A 116 -33.44 1.31 16.45
N GLU A 117 -33.32 0.41 17.43
CA GLU A 117 -34.23 0.35 18.58
C GLU A 117 -34.28 1.70 19.31
N ARG A 118 -33.13 2.34 19.53
CA ARG A 118 -33.07 3.66 20.16
C ARG A 118 -33.75 4.74 19.33
N LEU A 119 -33.63 4.69 18.00
CA LEU A 119 -34.27 5.64 17.09
C LEU A 119 -35.79 5.44 17.04
N GLU A 120 -36.26 4.19 17.04
CA GLU A 120 -37.69 3.87 17.04
C GLU A 120 -38.36 4.30 18.35
N HIS A 121 -37.67 4.16 19.49
CA HIS A 121 -38.18 4.60 20.79
C HIS A 121 -37.95 6.08 21.06
N ALA A 122 -37.16 6.78 20.23
CA ALA A 122 -36.94 8.21 20.37
C ALA A 122 -38.24 8.96 20.07
N GLN A 123 -38.84 9.54 21.11
CA GLN A 123 -40.01 10.39 20.94
C GLN A 123 -39.62 11.73 20.29
N PRO A 124 -40.46 12.30 19.42
CA PRO A 124 -40.22 13.62 18.88
C PRO A 124 -40.23 14.64 20.02
N THR A 125 -39.15 15.44 20.10
CA THR A 125 -39.05 16.57 21.05
C THR A 125 -40.13 17.62 20.78
N TYR A 126 -40.59 17.70 19.54
CA TYR A 126 -41.63 18.61 19.10
C TYR A 126 -43.00 17.93 19.13
N ARG A 127 -43.90 18.42 19.99
CA ARG A 127 -45.30 18.00 20.08
C ARG A 127 -46.20 19.19 19.76
N ALA A 128 -46.66 19.29 18.51
CA ALA A 128 -47.48 20.40 18.03
C ALA A 128 -48.68 20.68 18.95
N ASP A 129 -49.45 19.65 19.31
CA ASP A 129 -50.63 19.78 20.17
C ASP A 129 -50.31 20.40 21.55
N LYS A 130 -49.17 20.02 22.14
CA LYS A 130 -48.71 20.60 23.41
C LYS A 130 -48.35 22.06 23.22
N PHE A 131 -47.61 22.39 22.16
CA PHE A 131 -47.22 23.76 21.87
C PHE A 131 -48.43 24.64 21.59
N GLU A 132 -49.46 24.14 20.90
CA GLU A 132 -50.71 24.86 20.68
C GLU A 132 -51.46 25.10 21.99
N ALA A 133 -51.57 24.08 22.86
CA ALA A 133 -52.23 24.21 24.15
C ALA A 133 -51.47 25.16 25.11
N ASP A 134 -50.14 25.08 25.13
CA ASP A 134 -49.29 25.96 25.93
C ASP A 134 -49.33 27.39 25.40
N ARG A 135 -49.39 27.58 24.07
CA ARG A 135 -49.60 28.89 23.45
C ARG A 135 -50.94 29.50 23.85
N ARG A 136 -52.04 28.76 23.73
CA ARG A 136 -53.38 29.23 24.16
C ARG A 136 -53.37 29.69 25.61
N ARG A 137 -52.77 28.90 26.51
CA ARG A 137 -52.62 29.27 27.93
C ARG A 137 -51.77 30.53 28.11
N ASN A 138 -50.65 30.63 27.40
CA ASN A 138 -49.80 31.81 27.44
C ASN A 138 -50.51 33.07 26.94
N GLU A 139 -51.35 32.98 25.92
CA GLU A 139 -52.16 34.11 25.44
C GLU A 139 -53.17 34.57 26.50
N GLU A 140 -53.82 33.65 27.21
CA GLU A 140 -54.71 33.98 28.34
C GLU A 140 -53.95 34.63 29.51
N PHE A 141 -52.72 34.18 29.79
CA PHE A 141 -51.87 34.81 30.79
C PHE A 141 -51.42 36.21 30.34
N ALA A 142 -51.02 36.36 29.07
CA ALA A 142 -50.61 37.63 28.50
C ALA A 142 -51.76 38.65 28.51
N ALA A 143 -52.98 38.24 28.15
CA ALA A 143 -54.17 39.08 28.20
C ALA A 143 -54.53 39.53 29.62
N ARG A 144 -54.29 38.69 30.64
CA ARG A 144 -54.51 39.06 32.04
C ARG A 144 -53.42 39.95 32.60
N ALA A 145 -52.17 39.76 32.18
CA ALA A 145 -51.02 40.53 32.63
C ALA A 145 -50.86 41.87 31.87
N SER A 146 -51.54 42.05 30.74
CA SER A 146 -51.43 43.24 29.92
C SER A 146 -52.18 44.43 30.52
N ARG A 147 -51.48 45.57 30.62
CA ARG A 147 -52.07 46.86 31.02
C ARG A 147 -53.04 47.43 29.97
N TYR A 148 -52.89 47.04 28.71
CA TYR A 148 -53.68 47.50 27.56
C TYR A 148 -54.36 46.32 26.86
N PRO A 149 -55.38 46.55 26.01
CA PRO A 149 -56.08 45.46 25.32
C PRO A 149 -55.12 44.58 24.53
N TYR A 150 -55.02 43.30 24.91
CA TYR A 150 -54.13 42.33 24.28
C TYR A 150 -54.73 41.78 22.98
N GLN A 151 -53.90 41.71 21.94
CA GLN A 151 -54.25 41.11 20.65
C GLN A 151 -53.42 39.83 20.44
N PRO A 152 -54.05 38.67 20.22
CA PRO A 152 -53.34 37.44 19.87
C PRO A 152 -52.64 37.56 18.52
N MET A 153 -51.46 36.93 18.39
CA MET A 153 -50.62 37.04 17.19
C MET A 153 -51.26 36.47 15.91
N ASP A 154 -52.22 35.56 16.01
CA ASP A 154 -52.89 34.95 14.85
C ASP A 154 -53.95 35.85 14.22
N ARG A 155 -54.34 36.95 14.89
CA ARG A 155 -55.22 37.94 14.29
C ARG A 155 -54.37 38.87 13.44
N THR A 156 -54.03 38.42 12.23
CA THR A 156 -53.67 39.37 11.17
C THR A 156 -54.89 40.26 10.95
N SER A 157 -54.82 41.49 11.42
CA SER A 157 -55.79 42.53 11.16
C SER A 157 -55.86 42.75 9.64
N CYS A 158 -56.95 42.30 9.02
CA CYS A 158 -57.40 42.80 7.73
C CYS A 158 -57.91 44.23 7.89
#